data_AF-A0A662VAT3-F1
#
_entry.id   AF-A0A662VAT3-F1
#
_cell.length_a   1.000
_cell.length_b   1.000
_cell.length_c   1.000
_cell.angle_alpha   90.00
_cell.angle_beta   90.00
_cell.angle_gamma   90.00
#
_symmetry.space_group_name_H-M   'P 1'
#
loop_
_entity.id
_entity.type
_entity.pdbx_description
1 polymer ?
#
loop_
_entity_poly.entity_id
_entity_poly.type
_entity_poly.pdbx_seq_one_letter_code
_entity_poly.pdbx_strand_id
1 'polypeptide(L)'
;MGKIKLYSNESVKRVIAFIPPGHQHVRVIIELKDGVIILHEASIAGILRAYIDVVTHPSRRAVELVSTKLPKSVRKQGYAEAQLIESDRSEDEVLRDAIELWSNAELITG
;
A
#
# COMPACT_ATOMS: atom_id res chain seq x y z
N MET A 1 10.70 -12.00 10.12
CA MET A 1 10.37 -11.03 9.04
C MET A 1 11.41 -11.20 7.94
N GLY A 2 11.04 -11.15 6.66
CA GLY A 2 12.04 -11.09 5.59
C GLY A 2 12.81 -9.76 5.63
N LYS A 3 13.90 -9.65 4.86
CA LYS A 3 14.61 -8.37 4.67
C LYS A 3 13.64 -7.28 4.18
N ILE A 4 13.71 -6.09 4.76
CA ILE A 4 12.93 -4.92 4.33
C ILE A 4 13.68 -4.26 3.17
N LYS A 5 13.02 -4.14 2.02
CA LYS A 5 13.61 -3.56 0.80
C LYS A 5 13.14 -2.13 0.62
N LEU A 6 14.07 -1.20 0.41
CA LEU A 6 13.81 0.18 0.04
C LEU A 6 14.13 0.39 -1.44
N TYR A 7 13.16 0.88 -2.20
CA TYR A 7 13.32 1.16 -3.63
C TYR A 7 13.38 2.68 -3.85
N SER A 8 14.45 3.15 -4.49
CA SER A 8 14.50 4.51 -5.04
C SER A 8 13.73 4.58 -6.36
N ASN A 9 13.46 5.79 -6.84
CA ASN A 9 12.81 6.01 -8.13
C ASN A 9 13.58 5.35 -9.29
N GLU A 10 14.92 5.34 -9.24
CA GLU A 10 15.76 4.71 -10.27
C GLU A 10 15.67 3.19 -10.27
N SER A 11 15.25 2.58 -9.17
CA SER A 11 15.06 1.12 -9.07
C SER A 11 13.73 0.66 -9.65
N VAL A 12 12.81 1.59 -9.94
CA VAL A 12 11.54 1.32 -10.65
C VAL A 12 11.77 1.41 -12.15
N LYS A 13 11.61 0.28 -12.86
CA LYS A 13 11.73 0.22 -14.32
C LYS A 13 10.49 0.76 -15.02
N ARG A 14 9.30 0.35 -14.54
CA ARG A 14 8.00 0.84 -15.04
C ARG A 14 6.86 0.44 -14.10
N VAL A 15 5.74 1.15 -14.24
CA VAL A 15 4.46 0.83 -13.59
C VAL A 15 3.39 0.65 -14.66
N ILE A 16 2.58 -0.41 -14.57
CA ILE A 16 1.49 -0.70 -15.52
C ILE A 16 0.20 -0.88 -14.73
N ALA A 17 -0.83 -0.10 -15.07
CA ALA A 17 -2.19 -0.31 -14.58
C ALA A 17 -3.06 -0.81 -15.73
N PHE A 18 -3.76 -1.93 -15.52
CA PHE A 18 -4.61 -2.54 -16.56
C PHE A 18 -5.75 -3.33 -15.96
N ILE A 19 -6.79 -3.60 -16.75
CA ILE A 19 -7.88 -4.52 -16.40
C ILE A 19 -7.68 -5.79 -17.23
N PRO A 20 -7.41 -6.96 -16.61
CA PRO A 20 -7.27 -8.21 -17.36
C PRO A 20 -8.57 -8.57 -18.10
N PRO A 21 -8.51 -9.29 -19.24
CA PRO A 21 -9.71 -9.79 -19.91
C PRO A 21 -10.61 -10.58 -18.96
N GLY A 22 -11.92 -10.33 -19.03
CA GLY A 22 -12.93 -10.98 -18.17
C GLY A 22 -12.94 -10.51 -16.70
N HIS A 23 -12.13 -9.52 -16.33
CA HIS A 23 -12.12 -8.95 -14.98
C HIS A 23 -12.76 -7.57 -14.98
N GLN A 24 -13.28 -7.16 -13.82
CA GLN A 24 -13.87 -5.83 -13.62
C GLN A 24 -12.91 -4.86 -12.93
N HIS A 25 -11.84 -5.37 -12.32
CA HIS A 25 -10.98 -4.62 -11.42
C HIS A 25 -9.56 -4.48 -11.96
N VAL A 26 -8.94 -3.36 -11.62
CA VAL A 26 -7.57 -3.03 -12.01
C VAL A 26 -6.56 -3.99 -11.35
N ARG A 27 -5.48 -4.24 -12.07
CA ARG A 27 -4.21 -4.77 -11.57
C ARG A 27 -3.12 -3.74 -11.81
N VAL A 28 -2.23 -3.59 -10.83
CA VAL A 28 -1.05 -2.73 -10.97
C VAL A 28 0.19 -3.60 -10.88
N ILE A 29 1.03 -3.51 -11.90
CA ILE A 29 2.35 -4.14 -11.96
C ILE A 29 3.39 -3.06 -11.69
N ILE A 30 4.29 -3.32 -10.74
CA ILE A 30 5.48 -2.50 -10.48
C ILE A 30 6.69 -3.37 -10.82
N GLU A 31 7.35 -3.04 -11.91
CA GLU A 31 8.58 -3.72 -12.32
C GLU A 31 9.79 -3.00 -11.72
N LEU A 32 10.59 -3.74 -10.95
CA LEU A 32 11.74 -3.24 -10.20
C LEU A 32 13.03 -3.85 -10.79
N LYS A 33 14.18 -3.36 -10.35
CA LYS A 33 15.49 -3.91 -10.78
C LYS A 33 15.65 -5.39 -10.44
N ASP A 34 15.19 -5.81 -9.26
CA ASP A 34 15.41 -7.14 -8.67
C ASP A 34 14.12 -8.01 -8.61
N GLY A 35 13.00 -7.54 -9.16
CA GLY A 35 11.74 -8.30 -9.11
C GLY A 35 10.53 -7.57 -9.68
N VAL A 36 9.37 -8.22 -9.57
CA VAL A 36 8.08 -7.69 -10.03
C VAL A 36 7.04 -7.84 -8.92
N ILE A 37 6.28 -6.78 -8.65
CA ILE A 37 5.15 -6.79 -7.71
C ILE A 37 3.86 -6.62 -8.52
N ILE A 38 2.85 -7.44 -8.24
CA ILE A 38 1.50 -7.31 -8.83
C ILE A 38 0.49 -7.13 -7.71
N LEU A 39 -0.29 -6.05 -7.76
CA LEU A 39 -1.25 -5.68 -6.73
C LEU A 39 -2.68 -5.66 -7.28
N HIS A 40 -3.63 -6.03 -6.41
CA HIS A 40 -5.06 -5.88 -6.66
C HIS A 40 -5.50 -4.42 -6.45
N GLU A 41 -6.58 -4.02 -7.13
CA GLU A 41 -7.18 -2.69 -7.01
C GLU A 41 -7.42 -2.26 -5.56
N ALA A 42 -7.96 -3.14 -4.71
CA ALA A 42 -8.21 -2.83 -3.30
C ALA A 42 -6.93 -2.47 -2.51
N SER A 43 -5.81 -3.13 -2.83
CA SER A 43 -4.51 -2.84 -2.20
C SER A 43 -3.99 -1.47 -2.63
N ILE A 44 -4.07 -1.16 -3.93
CA ILE A 44 -3.67 0.16 -4.47
C ILE A 44 -4.56 1.27 -3.92
N ALA A 45 -5.87 1.05 -3.84
CA ALA A 45 -6.79 2.00 -3.25
C ALA A 45 -6.46 2.28 -1.77
N GLY A 46 -6.02 1.28 -1.01
CA GLY A 46 -5.52 1.48 0.35
C GLY A 46 -4.23 2.29 0.40
N ILE A 47 -3.23 1.95 -0.43
CA ILE A 47 -1.98 2.71 -0.53
C ILE A 47 -2.25 4.18 -0.86
N LEU A 48 -3.11 4.44 -1.86
CA LEU A 48 -3.48 5.78 -2.27
C LEU A 48 -4.20 6.54 -1.16
N ARG A 49 -5.14 5.91 -0.45
CA ARG A 49 -5.81 6.56 0.68
C ARG A 49 -4.84 6.94 1.78
N ALA A 50 -3.95 6.03 2.20
CA ALA A 50 -2.94 6.32 3.22
C ALA A 50 -2.01 7.47 2.79
N TYR A 51 -1.54 7.46 1.54
CA TYR A 51 -0.69 8.52 1.00
C TYR A 51 -1.41 9.87 0.92
N ILE A 52 -2.63 9.89 0.38
CA ILE A 52 -3.44 11.10 0.24
C ILE A 52 -3.78 11.68 1.61
N ASP A 53 -4.15 10.85 2.58
CA ASP A 53 -4.49 11.26 3.94
C ASP A 53 -3.34 12.02 4.62
N VAL A 54 -2.10 11.55 4.46
CA VAL A 54 -0.92 12.25 4.99
C VAL A 54 -0.59 13.51 4.17
N VAL A 55 -0.53 13.43 2.84
CA VAL A 55 -0.04 14.56 2.02
C VAL A 55 -1.02 15.74 1.95
N THR A 56 -2.32 15.48 2.14
CA THR A 56 -3.37 16.52 2.06
C THR A 56 -3.79 17.07 3.42
N HIS A 57 -3.43 16.42 4.52
CA HIS A 57 -3.75 16.89 5.86
C HIS A 57 -2.63 17.82 6.39
N PRO A 58 -2.95 19.00 6.94
CA PRO A 58 -1.94 20.03 7.25
C PRO A 58 -0.95 19.64 8.36
N SER A 59 -1.28 18.69 9.21
CA SER A 59 -0.45 18.31 10.37
C SER A 59 -0.24 16.81 10.56
N ARG A 60 -0.86 15.96 9.73
CA ARG A 60 -0.81 14.50 9.93
C ARG A 60 0.48 13.98 9.35
N ARG A 61 1.14 13.09 10.08
CA ARG A 61 2.46 12.56 9.73
C ARG A 61 2.45 11.06 9.46
N ALA A 62 1.45 10.36 9.97
CA ALA A 62 1.30 8.92 9.76
C ALA A 62 -0.18 8.51 9.81
N VAL A 63 -0.50 7.45 9.07
CA VAL A 63 -1.77 6.72 9.16
C VAL A 63 -1.47 5.25 8.89
N GLU A 64 -2.12 4.36 9.62
CA GLU A 64 -2.02 2.92 9.40
C GLU A 64 -3.35 2.40 8.87
N LEU A 65 -3.29 1.67 7.75
CA LEU A 65 -4.42 0.88 7.28
C LEU A 65 -4.04 -0.60 7.36
N VAL A 66 -4.84 -1.39 8.06
CA VAL A 66 -4.63 -2.82 8.29
C VAL A 66 -5.60 -3.67 7.49
N SER A 67 -5.18 -4.88 7.14
CA SER A 67 -6.03 -5.83 6.39
C SER A 67 -7.17 -6.33 7.26
N THR A 68 -8.40 -5.98 6.89
CA THR A 68 -9.62 -6.35 7.60
C THR A 68 -10.60 -6.99 6.62
N LYS A 69 -11.22 -8.10 7.04
CA LYS A 69 -12.33 -8.71 6.28
C LYS A 69 -13.63 -8.00 6.63
N LEU A 70 -14.23 -7.33 5.65
CA LEU A 70 -15.53 -6.68 5.81
C LEU A 70 -16.65 -7.57 5.27
N PRO A 71 -17.66 -7.92 6.08
CA PRO A 71 -18.78 -8.71 5.63
C PRO A 71 -19.61 -7.96 4.60
N LYS A 72 -20.36 -8.71 3.76
CA LYS A 72 -21.23 -8.16 2.71
C LYS A 72 -22.25 -7.13 3.21
N SER A 73 -22.68 -7.23 4.47
CA SER A 73 -23.64 -6.31 5.09
C SER A 73 -23.05 -4.92 5.38
N VAL A 74 -21.72 -4.80 5.47
CA VAL A 74 -21.03 -3.55 5.85
C VAL A 74 -20.36 -2.90 4.64
N ARG A 75 -19.78 -3.70 3.74
CA ARG A 75 -19.10 -3.17 2.54
C ARG A 75 -20.09 -2.76 1.45
N LYS A 76 -19.73 -1.73 0.68
CA LYS A 76 -20.48 -1.32 -0.52
C LYS A 76 -20.43 -2.40 -1.60
N GLN A 77 -21.45 -2.42 -2.47
CA GLN A 77 -21.48 -3.32 -3.62
C GLN A 77 -20.26 -3.09 -4.52
N GLY A 78 -19.62 -4.18 -4.97
CA GLY A 78 -18.43 -4.15 -5.82
C GLY A 78 -17.09 -4.08 -5.06
N TYR A 79 -17.10 -3.90 -3.73
CA TYR A 79 -15.87 -3.88 -2.94
C TYR A 79 -15.40 -5.29 -2.59
N ALA A 80 -14.08 -5.48 -2.55
CA ALA A 80 -13.46 -6.74 -2.11
C ALA A 80 -13.69 -7.00 -0.61
N GLU A 81 -13.51 -8.26 -0.18
CA GLU A 81 -13.77 -8.66 1.21
C GLU A 81 -12.65 -8.22 2.13
N ALA A 82 -11.42 -8.53 1.73
CA ALA A 82 -10.25 -7.93 2.33
C ALA A 82 -10.12 -6.48 1.85
N GLN A 83 -10.17 -5.56 2.80
CA GLN A 83 -9.92 -4.13 2.61
C GLN A 83 -8.80 -3.72 3.55
N LEU A 84 -8.13 -2.61 3.23
CA LEU A 84 -7.24 -1.93 4.17
C LEU A 84 -8.07 -0.88 4.91
N ILE A 85 -8.19 -0.94 6.23
CA ILE A 85 -9.02 -0.02 7.03
C ILE A 85 -8.16 0.59 8.13
N GLU A 86 -8.46 1.82 8.50
CA GLU A 86 -7.79 2.56 9.57
C GLU A 86 -7.71 1.69 10.83
N SER A 87 -6.52 1.59 11.42
CA SER A 87 -6.36 0.92 12.70
C SER A 87 -6.72 1.84 13.86
N ASP A 88 -6.91 1.25 15.04
CA ASP A 88 -7.19 1.99 16.27
C ASP A 88 -5.92 2.55 16.94
N ARG A 89 -4.75 2.43 16.29
CA ARG A 89 -3.47 2.91 16.84
C ARG A 89 -3.35 4.41 16.73
N SER A 90 -2.67 5.03 17.70
CA SER A 90 -2.39 6.46 17.65
C SER A 90 -1.35 6.80 16.56
N GLU A 91 -1.42 8.03 16.04
CA GLU A 91 -0.46 8.53 15.04
C GLU A 91 1.00 8.41 15.52
N ASP A 92 1.28 8.69 16.80
CA ASP A 92 2.61 8.61 17.38
C ASP A 92 3.14 7.17 17.47
N GLU A 93 2.27 6.19 17.70
CA GLU A 93 2.65 4.78 17.67
C GLU A 93 2.98 4.33 16.25
N VAL A 94 2.11 4.66 15.30
CA VAL A 94 2.32 4.32 13.88
C VAL A 94 3.60 4.97 13.35
N LEU A 95 3.83 6.24 13.68
CA LEU A 95 5.02 6.97 13.23
C LEU A 95 6.31 6.35 13.78
N ARG A 96 6.33 5.93 15.04
CA ARG A 96 7.50 5.26 15.65
C ARG A 96 7.83 3.95 14.93
N ASP A 97 6.82 3.10 14.71
CA ASP A 97 7.00 1.84 13.98
C ASP A 97 7.47 2.09 12.54
N ALA A 98 6.91 3.09 11.86
CA ALA A 98 7.30 3.43 10.48
C ALA A 98 8.77 3.87 10.41
N ILE A 99 9.24 4.67 11.38
CA ILE A 99 10.65 5.09 11.48
C ILE A 99 11.56 3.88 11.71
N GLU A 100 11.16 2.93 12.57
CA GLU A 100 11.92 1.71 12.82
C GLU A 100 12.02 0.85 11.55
N LEU A 101 10.90 0.62 10.85
CA LEU A 101 10.89 -0.16 9.61
C LEU A 101 11.74 0.49 8.51
N TRP A 102 11.63 1.81 8.34
CA TRP A 102 12.40 2.57 7.36
C TRP A 102 13.91 2.55 7.67
N SER A 103 14.29 2.73 8.94
CA SER A 103 15.70 2.74 9.36
C SER A 103 16.39 1.39 9.18
N ASN A 104 15.63 0.30 9.18
CA ASN A 104 16.11 -1.06 8.97
C ASN A 104 16.00 -1.53 7.51
N ALA A 105 15.59 -0.65 6.58
CA ALA A 105 15.41 -1.01 5.18
C ALA A 105 16.73 -0.99 4.39
N GLU A 106 16.94 -2.01 3.55
CA GLU A 106 18.09 -2.11 2.65
C GLU A 106 17.76 -1.44 1.31
N LEU A 107 18.53 -0.40 0.94
CA LEU A 107 18.39 0.27 -0.36
C LEU A 107 18.79 -0.67 -1.49
N ILE A 108 17.86 -0.93 -2.41
CA ILE A 108 18.09 -1.77 -3.58
C ILE A 108 18.69 -0.93 -4.70
N THR A 109 19.96 -1.18 -5.03
CA THR A 109 20.70 -0.48 -6.08
C THR A 109 20.61 -1.14 -7.47
N GLY A 110 20.21 -2.41 -7.51
CA GLY A 110 20.30 -3.27 -8.70
C GLY A 110 21.44 -4.25 -8.60
#